data_AF-M0KMB8-F1
#
_entry.id   AF-M0KMB8-F1
#
_cell.length_a   1.000
_cell.length_b   1.000
_cell.length_c   1.000
_cell.angle_alpha   90.00
_cell.angle_beta   90.00
_cell.angle_gamma   90.00
#
_symmetry.space_group_name_H-M   'P 1'
#
loop_
_entity.id
_entity.type
_entity.pdbx_description
1 polymer ?
#
loop_
_entity_poly.entity_id
_entity_poly.type
_entity_poly.pdbx_seq_one_letter_code
_entity_poly.pdbx_strand_id
1 'polypeptide(L)' 'MTRYFVDVDDELTEKLKQVNEQDIIEVLTKLAEKETSSDELAAYDSVTAIREDDSLTSAERKRLELKAKRRTGFDKR' A
#
# COMPACT_ATOMS: atom_id res chain seq x y z
N MET A 1 31.17 -13.91 -8.57
CA MET A 1 29.76 -13.55 -8.82
C MET A 1 29.19 -14.58 -9.78
N THR A 2 28.27 -15.40 -9.33
CA THR A 2 27.51 -16.33 -10.19
C THR A 2 26.42 -15.56 -10.92
N ARG A 3 26.47 -15.54 -12.25
CA ARG A 3 25.41 -14.98 -13.08
C ARG A 3 24.40 -16.09 -13.34
N TYR A 4 23.14 -15.86 -12.96
CA TYR A 4 22.03 -16.73 -13.32
C TYR A 4 21.40 -16.17 -14.59
N PHE A 5 21.35 -16.99 -15.64
CA PHE A 5 20.57 -16.72 -16.84
C PHE A 5 19.21 -17.37 -16.65
N VAL A 6 18.16 -16.56 -16.71
CA VAL A 6 16.77 -17.04 -16.71
C VAL A 6 16.35 -17.05 -18.17
N ASP A 7 16.18 -18.24 -18.75
CA ASP A 7 15.56 -18.37 -20.06
C ASP A 7 14.08 -18.01 -19.90
N VAL A 8 13.70 -16.85 -20.43
CA VAL A 8 12.32 -16.38 -20.44
C VAL A 8 11.71 -16.90 -21.74
N ASP A 9 10.78 -17.86 -21.62
CA ASP A 9 10.04 -18.42 -22.76
C ASP A 9 9.45 -17.30 -23.63
N ASP A 10 9.44 -17.49 -24.95
CA ASP A 10 8.94 -16.51 -25.92
C ASP A 10 7.49 -16.08 -25.64
N GLU A 11 6.68 -17.00 -25.10
CA GLU A 11 5.30 -16.73 -24.68
C GLU A 11 5.23 -15.74 -23.50
N LEU A 12 6.16 -15.84 -22.54
CA LEU A 12 6.23 -14.92 -21.41
C LEU A 12 6.73 -13.54 -21.85
N THR A 13 7.65 -13.52 -22.81
CA THR A 13 8.15 -12.28 -23.43
C THR A 13 7.05 -11.55 -24.18
N GLU A 14 6.23 -12.26 -24.96
CA GLU A 14 5.05 -11.68 -25.64
C GLU A 14 3.99 -11.19 -24.67
N LYS A 15 3.71 -11.94 -23.59
CA LYS A 15 2.80 -11.49 -22.52
C LYS A 15 3.33 -10.24 -21.80
N LEU A 16 4.63 -10.12 -21.59
CA LEU A 16 5.25 -8.95 -20.99
C LEU A 16 5.23 -7.72 -21.91
N LYS A 17 5.33 -7.92 -23.25
CA LYS A 17 5.13 -6.83 -24.23
C LYS A 17 3.69 -6.31 -24.24
N GLN A 18 2.70 -7.16 -23.92
CA GLN A 18 1.29 -6.75 -23.85
C GLN A 18 0.97 -5.89 -22.63
N VAL A 19 1.78 -5.96 -21.57
CA VAL A 19 1.62 -5.07 -20.42
C VAL A 19 2.26 -3.73 -20.79
N ASN A 20 1.47 -2.83 -21.37
CA ASN A 20 1.90 -1.48 -21.68
C ASN A 20 2.25 -0.76 -20.37
N GLU A 21 3.41 -0.11 -20.31
CA GLU A 21 3.82 0.69 -19.15
C GLU A 21 2.75 1.72 -18.78
N GLN A 22 1.99 2.23 -19.77
CA GLN A 22 0.86 3.13 -19.55
C GLN A 22 -0.28 2.47 -18.77
N ASP A 23 -0.57 1.19 -18.99
CA ASP A 23 -1.62 0.47 -18.26
C ASP A 23 -1.20 0.24 -16.81
N ILE A 24 0.09 -0.05 -16.58
CA ILE A 24 0.65 -0.16 -15.22
C ILE A 24 0.56 1.20 -14.52
N ILE A 25 0.98 2.27 -15.18
CA ILE A 25 0.92 3.63 -14.63
C ILE A 25 -0.53 3.99 -14.32
N GLU A 26 -1.47 3.74 -15.22
CA GLU A 26 -2.89 4.06 -15.01
C GLU A 26 -3.47 3.30 -13.81
N VAL A 27 -3.17 2.00 -13.67
CA VAL A 27 -3.59 1.20 -12.52
C VAL A 27 -2.96 1.71 -11.22
N LEU A 28 -1.67 2.03 -11.22
CA LEU A 28 -0.98 2.57 -10.06
C LEU A 28 -1.52 3.96 -9.67
N THR A 29 -1.82 4.83 -10.65
CA THR A 29 -2.41 6.15 -10.41
C THR A 29 -3.82 6.02 -9.86
N LYS A 30 -4.67 5.16 -10.42
CA LYS A 30 -6.03 4.88 -9.88
C LYS A 30 -5.98 4.34 -8.45
N LEU A 31 -5.01 3.49 -8.13
CA LEU A 31 -4.81 2.99 -6.77
C LEU A 31 -4.36 4.10 -5.81
N ALA A 32 -3.44 4.96 -6.25
CA ALA A 32 -3.00 6.11 -5.47
C ALA A 32 -4.14 7.11 -5.21
N GLU A 33 -4.95 7.43 -6.22
CA GLU A 33 -6.14 8.31 -6.08
C GLU A 33 -7.21 7.71 -5.17
N LYS A 34 -7.37 6.39 -5.19
CA LYS A 34 -8.29 5.69 -4.27
C LYS A 34 -7.79 5.77 -2.82
N GLU A 35 -6.47 5.67 -2.59
CA GLU A 35 -5.89 5.78 -1.25
C GLU A 35 -5.86 7.21 -0.68
N THR A 36 -5.85 8.25 -1.53
CA THR A 36 -5.84 9.66 -1.06
C THR A 36 -7.20 10.18 -0.59
N SER A 37 -8.30 9.51 -0.94
CA SER A 37 -9.66 10.04 -0.70
C SER A 37 -10.22 9.82 0.72
N SER A 38 -9.58 8.97 1.55
CA SER A 38 -10.02 8.75 2.93
C SER A 38 -8.87 8.95 3.89
N ASP A 39 -8.88 10.07 4.59
CA ASP A 39 -8.07 10.24 5.79
C ASP A 39 -8.67 9.40 6.92
N GLU A 40 -8.49 8.07 6.83
CA GLU A 40 -8.94 7.09 7.83
C GLU A 40 -8.43 7.43 9.24
N LEU A 41 -7.34 8.20 9.34
CA LEU A 41 -6.79 8.66 10.61
C LEU A 41 -7.55 9.86 11.20
N ALA A 42 -8.34 10.60 10.41
CA ALA A 42 -9.10 11.74 10.91
C ALA A 42 -10.19 11.34 11.93
N ALA A 43 -10.57 10.06 11.96
CA ALA A 43 -11.49 9.50 12.95
C ALA A 43 -10.84 9.24 14.32
N TYR A 44 -9.51 9.32 14.43
CA TYR A 44 -8.77 8.96 15.64
C TYR A 44 -7.93 10.13 16.15
N ASP A 45 -7.97 10.36 17.46
CA ASP A 45 -7.18 11.42 18.12
C ASP A 45 -5.75 10.98 18.49
N SER A 46 -5.50 9.67 18.60
CA SER A 46 -4.20 9.10 19.00
C SER A 46 -4.01 7.67 18.50
N VAL A 47 -2.76 7.17 18.56
CA VAL A 47 -2.44 5.75 18.29
C VAL A 47 -3.12 4.81 19.30
N THR A 48 -3.29 5.28 20.53
CA THR A 48 -3.97 4.52 21.60
C THR A 48 -5.46 4.34 21.27
N ALA A 49 -6.13 5.37 20.74
CA ALA A 49 -7.52 5.27 20.30
C ALA A 49 -7.72 4.21 19.19
N ILE A 50 -6.74 4.06 18.28
CA ILE A 50 -6.75 2.99 17.26
C ILE A 50 -6.61 1.61 17.91
N ARG A 51 -5.80 1.50 18.97
CA ARG A 51 -5.55 0.22 19.67
C ARG A 51 -6.73 -0.30 20.45
N GLU A 52 -7.48 0.61 21.03
CA GLU A 52 -8.64 0.35 21.88
C GLU A 52 -9.93 0.17 21.06
N ASP A 53 -9.87 0.40 19.74
CA ASP A 53 -11.01 0.19 18.86
C ASP A 53 -11.23 -1.32 18.59
N ASP A 54 -12.19 -1.88 19.32
CA ASP A 54 -12.64 -3.27 19.22
C ASP A 54 -13.46 -3.58 17.96
N SER A 55 -13.85 -2.55 17.20
CA SER A 55 -14.52 -2.75 15.90
C SER A 55 -13.53 -3.13 14.78
N LEU A 56 -12.23 -2.85 14.98
CA LEU A 56 -11.17 -3.16 14.03
C LEU A 56 -10.65 -4.58 14.20
N THR A 57 -10.37 -5.23 13.08
CA THR A 57 -9.58 -6.46 13.08
C THR A 57 -8.12 -6.18 13.47
N SER A 58 -7.40 -7.21 13.91
CA SER A 58 -5.97 -7.10 14.26
C SER A 58 -5.10 -6.60 13.10
N ALA A 59 -5.48 -6.95 11.86
CA ALA A 59 -4.78 -6.50 10.65
C ALA A 59 -5.03 -5.02 10.36
N GLU A 60 -6.29 -4.55 10.47
CA GLU A 60 -6.67 -3.15 10.26
C GLU A 60 -6.04 -2.24 11.31
N ARG A 61 -6.08 -2.66 12.59
CA ARG A 61 -5.42 -1.96 13.70
C ARG A 61 -3.93 -1.77 13.43
N LYS A 62 -3.23 -2.81 12.99
CA LYS A 62 -1.80 -2.74 12.65
C LYS A 62 -1.52 -1.84 11.45
N ARG A 63 -2.37 -1.87 10.42
CA ARG A 63 -2.25 -1.00 9.24
C ARG A 63 -2.41 0.48 9.63
N LEU A 64 -3.43 0.81 10.42
CA LEU A 64 -3.70 2.16 10.89
C LEU A 64 -2.62 2.66 11.86
N GLU A 65 -2.13 1.83 12.78
CA GLU A 65 -0.97 2.17 13.63
C GLU A 65 0.27 2.53 12.81
N LEU A 66 0.59 1.75 11.78
CA LEU A 66 1.73 2.02 10.91
C LEU A 66 1.52 3.30 10.09
N LYS A 67 0.30 3.54 9.61
CA LYS A 67 -0.07 4.77 8.90
C LYS A 67 0.05 6.00 9.82
N ALA A 68 -0.43 5.90 11.05
CA ALA A 68 -0.31 6.93 12.07
C ALA A 68 1.15 7.22 12.44
N LYS A 69 1.98 6.18 12.63
CA LYS A 69 3.42 6.33 12.91
C LYS A 69 4.19 6.99 11.76
N ARG A 70 3.86 6.66 10.51
CA ARG A 70 4.47 7.28 9.31
C ARG A 70 4.10 8.76 9.18
N ARG A 71 2.90 9.14 9.61
CA ARG A 71 2.42 10.52 9.69
C ARG A 71 2.80 11.10 11.04
N THR A 72 4.04 11.54 11.19
CA THR A 72 4.80 11.94 12.41
C THR A 72 4.17 12.98 13.37
N GLY A 73 2.85 13.14 13.43
CA GLY A 73 2.11 14.02 14.35
C GLY A 73 1.20 13.31 15.36
N PHE A 74 1.01 11.99 15.28
CA PHE A 74 0.08 11.25 16.14
C PHE A 74 0.60 10.94 17.56
N ASP A 75 1.92 10.95 17.77
CA ASP A 75 2.56 10.64 19.06
C ASP A 75 2.73 11.87 19.98
N LYS A 76 2.27 13.06 19.56
CA LYS A 76 2.62 14.36 20.19
C LYS A 76 1.45 15.07 20.89
N ARG A 77 0.40 14.37 21.31
CA ARG A 77 -0.64 14.97 22.19
C ARG A 77 -0.64 14.30 23.54
#